data_AF-A0A7S1VDD1-F1
#
_entry.id   AF-A0A7S1VDD1-F1
#
_cell.length_a   1.000
_cell.length_b   1.000
_cell.length_c   1.000
_cell.angle_alpha   90.00
_cell.angle_beta   90.00
_cell.angle_gamma   90.00
#
_symmetry.space_group_name_H-M   'P 1'
#
loop_
_entity.id
_entity.type
_entity.pdbx_description
1 polymer ?
#
loop_
_entity_poly.entity_id
_entity_poly.type
_entity_poly.pdbx_seq_one_letter_code
_entity_poly.pdbx_strand_id
1 'polypeptide(L)'
;DNNDLSNSNVYLDREDDRPLIADWNGNIKVGDPIYMHDANFALTPPEAILEHIDDELVQVTLTGAVDIWSIGYWFADAIFHPCRWHNHRDFRPEGSKRDDMQWRHDFIRETLLAVGGNTTIPINLDGREVDLATIVGLDGEEVAKRPFTPPLLYGLEKNCTWEKRFPVLDSHDKQVKEIAIDFLRNMMKIDPRERKNCTQLLQHPFLRHEF
;
A
#
# COMPACT_ATOMS: atom_id res chain seq x y z
N ASP A 1 4.73 13.07 -8.57
CA ASP A 1 4.48 12.28 -7.36
C ASP A 1 5.64 12.45 -6.41
N ASN A 2 5.36 12.42 -5.10
CA ASN A 2 6.43 12.52 -4.09
C ASN A 2 7.24 11.21 -4.07
N ASN A 3 6.58 10.05 -4.27
CA ASN A 3 7.19 8.71 -4.37
C ASN A 3 8.03 8.28 -3.14
N ASP A 4 8.08 9.12 -2.11
CA ASP A 4 8.57 8.84 -0.76
C ASP A 4 7.58 9.42 0.26
N LEU A 5 6.28 9.34 -0.02
CA LEU A 5 5.29 9.81 0.91
C LEU A 5 5.32 8.89 2.14
N SER A 6 6.07 9.29 3.18
CA SER A 6 6.15 8.67 4.52
C SER A 6 5.67 9.58 5.68
N ASN A 7 5.36 9.00 6.85
CA ASN A 7 4.95 9.78 8.03
C ASN A 7 6.05 10.72 8.53
N SER A 8 7.32 10.45 8.19
CA SER A 8 8.46 11.35 8.39
C SER A 8 8.47 12.55 7.44
N ASN A 9 7.69 12.50 6.35
CA ASN A 9 7.65 13.53 5.31
C ASN A 9 6.39 14.40 5.37
N VAL A 10 5.53 14.18 6.38
CA VAL A 10 4.36 15.03 6.67
C VAL A 10 4.50 15.68 8.03
N TYR A 11 4.46 17.00 8.03
CA TYR A 11 4.63 17.84 9.21
C TYR A 11 3.31 18.57 9.48
N LEU A 12 3.01 18.81 10.76
CA LEU A 12 1.98 19.77 11.14
C LEU A 12 2.67 21.08 11.46
N ASP A 13 2.34 22.13 10.69
CA ASP A 13 2.70 23.49 11.06
C ASP A 13 2.02 23.82 12.39
N ARG A 14 2.82 24.26 13.36
CA ARG A 14 2.34 24.54 14.72
C ARG A 14 1.58 25.86 14.82
N GLU A 15 1.69 26.74 13.82
CA GLU A 15 1.06 28.05 13.86
C GLU A 15 -0.38 28.01 13.35
N ASP A 16 -0.70 27.15 12.37
CA ASP A 16 -2.01 27.12 11.71
C ASP A 16 -2.62 25.71 11.56
N ASP A 17 -2.03 24.70 12.22
CA ASP A 17 -2.45 23.29 12.18
C ASP A 17 -2.56 22.73 10.76
N ARG A 18 -1.80 23.29 9.79
CA ARG A 18 -1.82 22.80 8.41
C ARG A 18 -0.83 21.67 8.19
N PRO A 19 -1.24 20.59 7.50
CA PRO A 19 -0.30 19.58 7.05
C PRO A 19 0.59 20.14 5.94
N LEU A 20 1.89 19.98 6.10
CA LEU A 20 2.92 20.30 5.12
C LEU A 20 3.59 19.01 4.66
N ILE A 21 3.69 18.83 3.34
CA ILE A 21 4.47 17.74 2.74
C ILE A 21 5.87 18.28 2.46
N ALA A 22 6.88 17.64 3.04
CA ALA A 22 8.29 17.94 2.81
C ALA A 22 9.00 16.75 2.17
N ASP A 23 10.33 16.87 2.06
CA ASP A 23 11.22 15.92 1.40
C ASP A 23 10.76 15.52 -0.01
N TRP A 24 11.06 16.39 -0.97
CA TRP A 24 10.74 16.18 -2.38
C TRP A 24 11.91 15.52 -3.13
N ASN A 25 12.93 15.01 -2.44
CA ASN A 25 14.11 14.43 -3.10
C ASN A 25 13.78 13.13 -3.85
N GLY A 26 12.72 12.43 -3.42
CA GLY A 26 12.19 11.25 -4.10
C GLY A 26 11.26 11.56 -5.27
N ASN A 27 11.03 12.84 -5.60
CA ASN A 27 10.00 13.19 -6.57
C ASN A 27 10.32 12.70 -7.98
N ILE A 28 9.31 12.12 -8.63
CA ILE A 28 9.43 11.65 -10.01
C ILE A 28 8.22 12.17 -10.80
N LYS A 29 8.44 12.46 -12.07
CA LYS A 29 7.40 12.91 -12.98
C LYS A 29 6.46 11.75 -13.32
N VAL A 30 5.16 12.02 -13.34
CA VAL A 30 4.15 11.04 -13.79
C VAL A 30 4.49 10.58 -15.20
N GLY A 31 4.50 9.26 -15.42
CA GLY A 31 4.89 8.65 -16.68
C GLY A 31 6.39 8.29 -16.79
N ASP A 32 7.22 8.70 -15.83
CA ASP A 32 8.62 8.26 -15.80
C ASP A 32 8.73 6.88 -15.11
N PRO A 33 9.74 6.07 -15.48
CA PRO A 33 10.00 4.79 -14.85
C PRO A 33 10.53 4.96 -13.42
N ILE A 34 10.10 4.10 -12.49
CA ILE A 34 10.64 4.04 -11.12
C ILE A 34 11.74 2.99 -11.00
N TYR A 35 12.80 3.34 -10.26
CA TYR A 35 13.76 2.37 -9.70
C TYR A 35 13.77 2.52 -8.18
N MET A 36 13.23 1.52 -7.46
CA MET A 36 13.17 1.56 -6.00
C MET A 36 14.42 0.92 -5.39
N HIS A 37 15.49 1.70 -5.22
CA HIS A 37 16.73 1.17 -4.64
C HIS A 37 16.76 1.09 -3.11
N ASP A 38 15.96 1.87 -2.37
CA ASP A 38 16.07 1.98 -0.90
C ASP A 38 14.77 2.43 -0.20
N ALA A 39 13.60 2.05 -0.71
CA ALA A 39 12.35 2.58 -0.19
C ALA A 39 11.93 1.97 1.16
N ASN A 40 11.23 2.78 1.95
CA ASN A 40 10.46 2.33 3.10
C ASN A 40 9.34 1.40 2.60
N PHE A 41 9.68 0.12 2.41
CA PHE A 41 8.89 -0.90 1.72
C PHE A 41 7.47 -1.11 2.28
N ALA A 42 7.16 -0.56 3.45
CA ALA A 42 5.80 -0.56 3.99
C ALA A 42 4.86 0.28 3.11
N LEU A 43 5.43 1.29 2.48
CA LEU A 43 4.75 2.30 1.67
C LEU A 43 4.87 2.00 0.18
N THR A 44 5.80 1.12 -0.19
CA THR A 44 5.97 0.70 -1.58
C THR A 44 4.79 -0.19 -2.01
N PRO A 45 4.09 0.16 -3.10
CA PRO A 45 3.04 -0.68 -3.65
C PRO A 45 3.62 -1.92 -4.33
N PRO A 46 2.85 -3.01 -4.47
CA PRO A 46 3.35 -4.30 -4.94
C PRO A 46 3.98 -4.21 -6.35
N GLU A 47 3.46 -3.35 -7.22
CA GLU A 47 4.03 -3.13 -8.55
C GLU A 47 5.46 -2.57 -8.46
N ALA A 48 5.73 -1.64 -7.53
CA ALA A 48 7.03 -0.96 -7.46
C ALA A 48 8.11 -1.76 -6.72
N ILE A 49 7.77 -2.96 -6.23
CA ILE A 49 8.72 -3.89 -5.58
C ILE A 49 9.41 -4.78 -6.60
N LEU A 50 8.78 -5.00 -7.75
CA LEU A 50 9.36 -5.76 -8.85
C LEU A 50 10.48 -4.96 -9.50
N GLU A 51 11.71 -5.46 -9.36
CA GLU A 51 12.86 -4.92 -10.10
C GLU A 51 13.18 -5.73 -11.34
N HIS A 52 13.06 -7.05 -11.30
CA HIS A 52 13.44 -7.92 -12.40
C HIS A 52 12.42 -9.04 -12.63
N ILE A 53 12.21 -9.41 -13.90
CA ILE A 53 11.53 -10.62 -14.35
C ILE A 53 12.41 -11.26 -15.41
N ASP A 54 12.80 -12.53 -15.22
CA ASP A 54 13.64 -13.28 -16.17
C ASP A 54 14.91 -12.51 -16.61
N ASP A 55 15.61 -11.90 -15.66
CA ASP A 55 16.78 -11.01 -15.85
C ASP A 55 16.51 -9.68 -16.59
N GLU A 56 15.26 -9.40 -17.00
CA GLU A 56 14.87 -8.10 -17.53
C GLU A 56 14.50 -7.14 -16.40
N LEU A 57 15.06 -5.93 -16.45
CA LEU A 57 14.69 -4.84 -15.57
C LEU A 57 13.25 -4.42 -15.84
N VAL A 58 12.42 -4.46 -14.82
CA VAL A 58 11.02 -4.03 -14.84
C VAL A 58 10.97 -2.57 -14.45
N GLN A 59 10.46 -1.74 -15.34
CA GLN A 59 10.16 -0.35 -15.04
C GLN A 59 8.66 -0.21 -14.82
N VAL A 60 8.24 0.12 -13.61
CA VAL A 60 6.84 0.51 -13.43
C VAL A 60 6.70 1.98 -13.81
N THR A 61 5.77 2.25 -14.72
CA THR A 61 5.42 3.61 -15.09
C THR A 61 4.63 4.24 -13.95
N LEU A 62 5.13 5.37 -13.41
CA LEU A 62 4.39 6.09 -12.37
C LEU A 62 3.02 6.50 -12.87
N THR A 63 2.03 6.05 -12.13
CA THR A 63 0.74 6.71 -12.03
C THR A 63 0.70 7.36 -10.66
N GLY A 64 -0.03 8.47 -10.50
CA GLY A 64 -0.27 9.08 -9.18
C GLY A 64 -0.82 8.11 -8.13
N ALA A 65 -1.18 6.88 -8.53
CA ALA A 65 -1.63 5.77 -7.71
C ALA A 65 -0.57 5.22 -6.73
N VAL A 66 0.73 5.48 -6.92
CA VAL A 66 1.77 5.06 -5.96
C VAL A 66 1.64 5.82 -4.63
N ASP A 67 1.49 7.14 -4.69
CA ASP A 67 1.23 7.97 -3.51
C ASP A 67 -0.11 7.59 -2.86
N ILE A 68 -1.12 7.20 -3.66
CA ILE A 68 -2.41 6.71 -3.14
C ILE A 68 -2.26 5.45 -2.29
N TRP A 69 -1.42 4.50 -2.73
CA TRP A 69 -1.13 3.31 -1.92
C TRP A 69 -0.46 3.68 -0.60
N SER A 70 0.52 4.59 -0.63
CA SER A 70 1.23 5.06 0.57
C SER A 70 0.27 5.69 1.57
N ILE A 71 -0.67 6.53 1.11
CA ILE A 71 -1.74 7.11 1.93
C ILE A 71 -2.65 6.01 2.48
N GLY A 72 -3.02 5.03 1.64
CA GLY A 72 -3.83 3.88 2.05
C GLY A 72 -3.16 3.09 3.17
N TYR A 73 -1.85 2.85 3.08
CA TYR A 73 -1.08 2.19 4.13
C TYR A 73 -1.09 2.98 5.44
N TRP A 74 -0.88 4.30 5.40
CA TRP A 74 -0.96 5.11 6.62
C TRP A 74 -2.36 5.14 7.20
N PHE A 75 -3.38 5.22 6.35
CA PHE A 75 -4.76 5.19 6.80
C PHE A 75 -5.07 3.85 7.46
N ALA A 76 -4.55 2.75 6.90
CA ALA A 76 -4.60 1.44 7.53
C ALA A 76 -3.85 1.44 8.86
N ASP A 77 -2.64 2.00 8.97
CA ASP A 77 -1.90 2.09 10.23
C ASP A 77 -2.62 2.94 11.27
N ALA A 78 -3.20 4.07 10.88
CA ALA A 78 -4.00 4.91 11.75
C ALA A 78 -5.20 4.16 12.34
N ILE A 79 -5.92 3.39 11.51
CA ILE A 79 -7.09 2.63 11.95
C ILE A 79 -6.68 1.39 12.73
N PHE A 80 -5.74 0.61 12.21
CA PHE A 80 -5.45 -0.77 12.62
C PHE A 80 -4.17 -0.90 13.45
N HIS A 81 -3.64 0.19 14.00
CA HIS A 81 -2.32 0.20 14.64
C HIS A 81 -2.12 -0.93 15.67
N PRO A 82 -1.02 -1.72 15.56
CA PRO A 82 -0.04 -1.68 14.48
C PRO A 82 -0.61 -2.30 13.18
N CYS A 83 -0.54 -1.58 12.06
CA CYS A 83 -0.84 -2.17 10.76
C CYS A 83 0.28 -3.15 10.40
N ARG A 84 -0.02 -4.44 10.49
CA ARG A 84 0.89 -5.53 10.14
C ARG A 84 0.35 -6.29 8.94
N TRP A 85 0.28 -5.64 7.78
CA TRP A 85 0.33 -6.43 6.54
C TRP A 85 1.68 -7.13 6.43
N HIS A 86 2.75 -6.46 6.88
CA HIS A 86 4.11 -6.99 6.91
C HIS A 86 4.86 -6.40 8.11
N ASN A 87 5.55 -7.23 8.89
CA ASN A 87 6.47 -6.73 9.91
C ASN A 87 7.86 -6.59 9.26
N HIS A 88 8.20 -5.40 8.75
CA HIS A 88 9.49 -5.14 8.06
C HIS A 88 10.72 -5.65 8.81
N ARG A 89 10.66 -5.62 10.15
CA ARG A 89 11.75 -6.12 11.01
C ARG A 89 11.86 -7.63 11.09
N ASP A 90 10.79 -8.39 10.83
CA ASP A 90 10.81 -9.85 10.88
C ASP A 90 11.38 -10.47 9.59
N PHE A 91 11.43 -9.70 8.50
CA PHE A 91 11.77 -10.23 7.19
C PHE A 91 13.17 -9.89 6.68
N ARG A 92 13.76 -8.79 7.12
CA ARG A 92 15.18 -8.49 6.94
C ARG A 92 15.89 -8.62 8.29
N PRO A 93 16.17 -9.84 8.80
CA PRO A 93 17.01 -9.98 9.98
C PRO A 93 18.30 -9.22 9.70
N GLU A 94 18.68 -8.29 10.58
CA GLU A 94 19.95 -7.57 10.50
C GLU A 94 21.07 -8.60 10.29
N GLY A 95 21.77 -8.52 9.15
CA GLY A 95 22.87 -9.42 8.80
C GLY A 95 22.49 -10.70 8.04
N SER A 96 21.20 -10.96 7.75
CA SER A 96 20.84 -12.11 6.90
C SER A 96 21.01 -11.78 5.42
N LYS A 97 21.82 -12.57 4.72
CA LYS A 97 21.85 -12.67 3.26
C LYS A 97 20.62 -13.42 2.73
N ARG A 98 19.42 -13.19 3.29
CA ARG A 98 18.21 -13.65 2.58
C ARG A 98 18.28 -13.00 1.20
N ASP A 99 18.14 -13.82 0.17
CA ASP A 99 18.12 -13.36 -1.21
C ASP A 99 17.05 -12.27 -1.31
N ASP A 100 17.47 -11.06 -1.69
CA ASP A 100 16.62 -9.86 -1.73
C ASP A 100 15.36 -10.14 -2.58
N MET A 101 15.47 -11.06 -3.56
CA MET A 101 14.35 -11.53 -4.38
C MET A 101 13.32 -12.37 -3.62
N GLN A 102 13.72 -13.33 -2.79
CA GLN A 102 12.75 -14.21 -2.10
C GLN A 102 11.86 -13.39 -1.17
N TRP A 103 12.44 -12.40 -0.49
CA TRP A 103 11.67 -11.53 0.39
C TRP A 103 10.66 -10.68 -0.38
N ARG A 104 11.04 -10.12 -1.52
CA ARG A 104 10.12 -9.36 -2.39
C ARG A 104 8.95 -10.23 -2.86
N HIS A 105 9.22 -11.48 -3.22
CA HIS A 105 8.19 -12.44 -3.59
C HIS A 105 7.24 -12.75 -2.42
N ASP A 106 7.78 -12.95 -1.22
CA ASP A 106 6.98 -13.15 -0.02
C ASP A 106 6.09 -11.94 0.27
N PHE A 107 6.63 -10.72 0.15
CA PHE A 107 5.86 -9.49 0.32
C PHE A 107 4.70 -9.40 -0.70
N ILE A 108 4.99 -9.60 -1.98
CA ILE A 108 3.98 -9.53 -3.05
C ILE A 108 2.91 -10.60 -2.79
N ARG A 109 3.31 -11.84 -2.48
CA ARG A 109 2.41 -12.94 -2.14
C ARG A 109 1.47 -12.57 -1.01
N GLU A 110 1.99 -12.16 0.14
CA GLU A 110 1.15 -11.83 1.30
C GLU A 110 0.24 -10.63 1.02
N THR A 111 0.72 -9.65 0.25
CA THR A 111 -0.09 -8.50 -0.20
C THR A 111 -1.26 -8.95 -1.09
N LEU A 112 -1.00 -9.82 -2.07
CA LEU A 112 -2.03 -10.40 -2.94
C LEU A 112 -3.07 -11.19 -2.13
N LEU A 113 -2.62 -11.98 -1.17
CA LEU A 113 -3.50 -12.78 -0.31
C LEU A 113 -4.39 -11.94 0.60
N ALA A 114 -3.93 -10.75 1.02
CA ALA A 114 -4.66 -9.82 1.87
C ALA A 114 -5.59 -8.88 1.09
N VAL A 115 -5.12 -8.32 -0.02
CA VAL A 115 -5.85 -7.27 -0.76
C VAL A 115 -6.83 -7.88 -1.77
N GLY A 116 -6.44 -8.96 -2.46
CA GLY A 116 -7.19 -9.52 -3.59
C GLY A 116 -7.33 -8.55 -4.77
N GLY A 117 -8.14 -8.94 -5.76
CA GLY A 117 -8.45 -8.11 -6.94
C GLY A 117 -7.57 -8.39 -8.16
N ASN A 118 -7.59 -7.48 -9.14
CA ASN A 118 -6.87 -7.68 -10.40
C ASN A 118 -5.35 -7.68 -10.16
N THR A 119 -4.70 -8.78 -10.51
CA THR A 119 -3.26 -8.99 -10.32
C THR A 119 -2.42 -8.66 -11.54
N THR A 120 -3.08 -8.40 -12.68
CA THR A 120 -2.43 -7.99 -13.92
C THR A 120 -2.19 -6.49 -13.90
N ILE A 121 -0.92 -6.11 -13.87
CA ILE A 121 -0.47 -4.72 -13.78
C ILE A 121 0.28 -4.31 -15.06
N PRO A 122 0.21 -3.02 -15.47
CA PRO A 122 1.04 -2.52 -16.55
C PRO A 122 2.51 -2.44 -16.10
N ILE A 123 3.40 -2.90 -16.96
CA ILE A 123 4.86 -2.77 -16.81
C ILE A 123 5.45 -2.11 -18.06
N ASN A 124 6.51 -1.35 -17.85
CA ASN A 124 7.24 -0.57 -18.85
C ASN A 124 6.36 0.44 -19.62
N LEU A 125 6.97 1.13 -20.58
CA LEU A 125 6.31 2.13 -21.43
C LEU A 125 5.76 1.55 -22.74
N ASP A 126 6.01 0.27 -23.01
CA ASP A 126 5.63 -0.43 -24.24
C ASP A 126 4.24 -1.08 -24.18
N GLY A 127 3.53 -0.93 -23.05
CA GLY A 127 2.19 -1.49 -22.84
C GLY A 127 2.19 -2.97 -22.48
N ARG A 128 3.34 -3.54 -22.08
CA ARG A 128 3.37 -4.88 -21.49
C ARG A 128 2.60 -4.91 -20.18
N GLU A 129 2.10 -6.08 -19.83
CA GLU A 129 1.46 -6.35 -18.56
C GLU A 129 2.06 -7.60 -17.94
N VAL A 130 2.05 -7.67 -16.61
CA VAL A 130 2.45 -8.86 -15.87
C VAL A 130 1.41 -9.20 -14.83
N ASP A 131 1.17 -10.50 -14.67
CA ASP A 131 0.39 -11.02 -13.56
C ASP A 131 1.30 -11.26 -12.34
N LEU A 132 1.13 -10.43 -11.32
CA LEU A 132 1.85 -10.55 -10.06
C LEU A 132 1.63 -11.89 -9.36
N ALA A 133 0.44 -12.49 -9.50
CA ALA A 133 0.14 -13.78 -8.88
C ALA A 133 1.01 -14.89 -9.46
N THR A 134 1.12 -14.93 -10.78
CA THR A 134 1.99 -15.88 -11.49
C THR A 134 3.45 -15.77 -11.05
N ILE A 135 3.99 -14.55 -10.90
CA ILE A 135 5.39 -14.33 -10.46
C ILE A 135 5.67 -14.99 -9.11
N VAL A 136 4.72 -14.91 -8.18
CA VAL A 136 4.88 -15.46 -6.83
C VAL A 136 4.27 -16.84 -6.66
N GLY A 137 3.90 -17.52 -7.75
CA GLY A 137 3.37 -18.89 -7.73
C GLY A 137 1.98 -19.03 -7.10
N LEU A 138 1.12 -18.04 -7.30
CA LEU A 138 -0.31 -18.07 -6.96
C LEU A 138 -1.17 -18.18 -8.22
N ASP A 139 -2.42 -18.61 -8.06
CA ASP A 139 -3.44 -18.56 -9.11
C ASP A 139 -4.10 -17.17 -9.11
N GLY A 140 -3.92 -16.41 -10.20
CA GLY A 140 -4.48 -15.06 -10.35
C GLY A 140 -6.00 -15.01 -10.30
N GLU A 141 -6.72 -16.03 -10.80
CA GLU A 141 -8.18 -16.07 -10.69
C GLU A 141 -8.65 -16.29 -9.26
N GLU A 142 -7.93 -17.11 -8.49
CA GLU A 142 -8.24 -17.30 -7.08
C GLU A 142 -7.99 -16.01 -6.29
N VAL A 143 -6.88 -15.32 -6.55
CA VAL A 143 -6.57 -14.02 -5.93
C VAL A 143 -7.62 -12.97 -6.30
N ALA A 144 -8.06 -12.91 -7.56
CA ALA A 144 -9.07 -11.95 -8.01
C ALA A 144 -10.43 -12.13 -7.31
N LYS A 145 -10.77 -13.37 -6.91
CA LYS A 145 -12.01 -13.68 -6.17
C LYS A 145 -11.88 -13.43 -4.67
N ARG A 146 -10.68 -13.17 -4.14
CA ARG A 146 -10.48 -12.95 -2.70
C ARG A 146 -11.07 -11.62 -2.25
N PRO A 147 -11.78 -11.61 -1.11
CA PRO A 147 -12.23 -10.37 -0.51
C PRO A 147 -11.05 -9.60 0.09
N PHE A 148 -11.12 -8.28 0.01
CA PHE A 148 -10.19 -7.41 0.73
C PHE A 148 -10.25 -7.68 2.24
N THR A 149 -9.09 -8.01 2.81
CA THR A 149 -8.91 -8.38 4.20
C THR A 149 -8.01 -7.35 4.90
N PRO A 150 -8.56 -6.50 5.78
CA PRO A 150 -7.77 -5.54 6.55
C PRO A 150 -6.67 -6.21 7.42
N PRO A 151 -5.59 -5.47 7.76
CA PRO A 151 -4.40 -6.03 8.42
C PRO A 151 -4.65 -6.76 9.75
N LEU A 152 -5.70 -6.41 10.51
CA LEU A 152 -5.98 -7.07 11.80
C LEU A 152 -6.53 -8.51 11.65
N LEU A 153 -7.00 -8.90 10.48
CA LEU A 153 -7.62 -10.22 10.28
C LEU A 153 -6.60 -11.34 9.97
N TYR A 154 -5.33 -11.00 9.72
CA TYR A 154 -4.25 -11.97 9.58
C TYR A 154 -3.40 -12.02 10.87
N GLY A 155 -3.68 -13.00 11.72
CA GLY A 155 -2.62 -13.66 12.50
C GLY A 155 -2.20 -13.14 13.88
N LEU A 156 -2.86 -12.16 14.52
CA LEU A 156 -2.50 -11.78 15.91
C LEU A 156 -3.70 -11.43 16.79
N GLU A 157 -4.41 -12.47 17.26
CA GLU A 157 -5.51 -12.32 18.22
C GLU A 157 -5.09 -12.08 19.68
N LYS A 158 -3.79 -11.98 20.06
CA LYS A 158 -3.45 -12.17 21.50
C LYS A 158 -2.64 -11.14 22.28
N ASN A 159 -1.85 -10.21 21.71
CA ASN A 159 -0.87 -9.48 22.55
C ASN A 159 -0.60 -7.99 22.25
N CYS A 160 -1.43 -7.27 21.49
CA CYS A 160 -1.23 -5.81 21.39
C CYS A 160 -1.82 -5.11 22.63
N THR A 161 -1.01 -4.31 23.33
CA THR A 161 -1.43 -3.46 24.45
C THR A 161 -1.81 -2.06 23.92
N TRP A 162 -2.99 -1.59 24.28
CA TRP A 162 -3.85 -0.67 23.51
C TRP A 162 -3.99 0.74 24.10
N GLU A 163 -3.20 1.72 23.67
CA GLU A 163 -3.37 3.10 24.20
C GLU A 163 -3.57 4.20 23.15
N LYS A 164 -3.60 3.90 21.84
CA LYS A 164 -3.92 4.88 20.80
C LYS A 164 -4.68 4.25 19.63
N ARG A 165 -5.95 3.91 19.82
CA ARG A 165 -6.85 3.58 18.72
C ARG A 165 -7.39 4.86 18.07
N PHE A 166 -7.55 4.85 16.76
CA PHE A 166 -8.46 5.80 16.11
C PHE A 166 -9.89 5.54 16.63
N PRO A 167 -10.66 6.59 17.02
CA PRO A 167 -12.02 6.45 17.54
C PRO A 167 -12.98 5.68 16.61
N VAL A 168 -12.65 5.61 15.32
CA VAL A 168 -13.41 4.89 14.28
C VAL A 168 -13.55 3.40 14.57
N LEU A 169 -12.53 2.74 15.15
CA LEU A 169 -12.65 1.32 15.51
C LEU A 169 -13.40 1.09 16.83
N ASP A 170 -13.36 2.07 17.73
CA ASP A 170 -14.08 2.03 19.01
C ASP A 170 -15.54 2.48 18.88
N SER A 171 -15.93 3.02 17.71
CA SER A 171 -17.32 3.27 17.41
C SER A 171 -18.10 1.96 17.49
N HIS A 172 -19.24 1.99 18.17
CA HIS A 172 -20.21 0.89 18.11
C HIS A 172 -21.00 0.93 16.79
N ASP A 173 -20.71 1.93 15.96
CA ASP A 173 -21.38 2.18 14.71
C ASP A 173 -20.76 1.35 13.57
N LYS A 174 -21.52 0.34 13.15
CA LYS A 174 -21.15 -0.55 12.05
C LYS A 174 -20.98 0.23 10.74
N GLN A 175 -21.79 1.26 10.50
CA GLN A 175 -21.76 2.04 9.27
C GLN A 175 -20.46 2.83 9.13
N VAL A 176 -20.01 3.45 10.22
CA VAL A 176 -18.72 4.19 10.24
C VAL A 176 -17.55 3.26 9.91
N LYS A 177 -17.56 2.03 10.45
CA LYS A 177 -16.55 1.02 10.14
C LYS A 177 -16.58 0.56 8.69
N GLU A 178 -17.77 0.31 8.15
CA GLU A 178 -17.96 -0.08 6.75
C GLU A 178 -17.48 1.02 5.80
N ILE A 179 -17.77 2.29 6.10
CA ILE A 179 -17.34 3.44 5.29
C ILE A 179 -15.82 3.64 5.37
N ALA A 180 -15.20 3.48 6.54
CA ALA A 180 -13.75 3.54 6.67
C ALA A 180 -13.05 2.42 5.89
N ILE A 181 -13.57 1.19 5.97
CA ILE A 181 -13.04 0.06 5.20
C ILE A 181 -13.25 0.29 3.70
N ASP A 182 -14.38 0.84 3.26
CA ASP A 182 -14.60 1.19 1.86
C ASP A 182 -13.60 2.24 1.37
N PHE A 183 -13.33 3.25 2.19
CA PHE A 183 -12.31 4.25 1.87
C PHE A 183 -10.93 3.62 1.67
N LEU A 184 -10.54 2.71 2.57
CA LEU A 184 -9.29 1.97 2.45
C LEU A 184 -9.24 1.09 1.19
N ARG A 185 -10.31 0.37 0.86
CA ARG A 185 -10.40 -0.47 -0.35
C ARG A 185 -10.23 0.32 -1.65
N ASN A 186 -10.62 1.59 -1.66
CA ASN A 186 -10.47 2.48 -2.82
C ASN A 186 -9.01 2.94 -3.03
N MET A 187 -8.16 2.84 -1.99
CA MET A 187 -6.73 3.16 -2.06
C MET A 187 -5.87 1.90 -2.25
N MET A 188 -6.26 0.80 -1.61
CA MET A 188 -5.52 -0.45 -1.62
C MET A 188 -6.03 -1.39 -2.71
N LYS A 189 -5.54 -1.17 -3.94
CA LYS A 189 -5.77 -2.06 -5.09
C LYS A 189 -4.44 -2.55 -5.63
N ILE A 190 -4.39 -3.82 -6.02
CA ILE A 190 -3.19 -4.40 -6.63
C ILE A 190 -2.90 -3.70 -7.97
N ASP A 191 -3.88 -3.67 -8.87
CA ASP A 191 -3.77 -2.88 -10.11
C ASP A 191 -3.83 -1.37 -9.80
N PRO A 192 -2.75 -0.59 -10.08
CA PRO A 192 -2.73 0.84 -9.83
C PRO A 192 -3.80 1.61 -10.62
N ARG A 193 -4.27 1.07 -11.75
CA ARG A 193 -5.33 1.69 -12.58
C ARG A 193 -6.70 1.68 -11.89
N GLU A 194 -6.89 0.77 -10.94
CA GLU A 194 -8.15 0.64 -10.19
C GLU A 194 -8.18 1.55 -8.94
N ARG A 195 -7.05 2.13 -8.53
CA ARG A 195 -6.99 3.03 -7.38
C ARG A 195 -7.68 4.34 -7.73
N LYS A 196 -8.51 4.84 -6.81
CA LYS A 196 -9.11 6.18 -6.97
C LYS A 196 -8.00 7.24 -6.88
N ASN A 197 -8.06 8.24 -7.76
CA ASN A 197 -7.16 9.39 -7.67
C ASN A 197 -7.56 10.32 -6.51
N CYS A 198 -6.69 11.28 -6.16
CA CYS A 198 -6.91 12.22 -5.05
C CYS A 198 -8.27 12.93 -5.14
N THR A 199 -8.64 13.44 -6.31
CA THR A 199 -9.92 14.14 -6.51
C THR A 199 -11.10 13.23 -6.18
N GLN A 200 -11.06 11.97 -6.61
CA GLN A 200 -12.10 10.98 -6.32
C GLN A 200 -12.14 10.59 -4.83
N LEU A 201 -10.98 10.44 -4.18
CA LEU A 201 -10.91 10.14 -2.75
C LEU A 201 -11.41 11.29 -1.88
N LEU A 202 -11.14 12.54 -2.24
CA LEU A 202 -11.65 13.72 -1.53
C LEU A 202 -13.19 13.80 -1.55
N GLN A 203 -13.85 13.14 -2.50
CA GLN A 203 -15.31 13.05 -2.56
C GLN A 203 -15.87 11.86 -1.77
N HIS A 204 -15.03 11.06 -1.13
CA HIS A 204 -15.47 9.87 -0.43
C HIS A 204 -16.27 10.22 0.84
N PRO A 205 -17.38 9.51 1.16
CA PRO A 205 -18.20 9.79 2.34
C PRO A 205 -17.42 9.83 3.66
N PHE A 206 -16.36 9.02 3.76
CA PHE A 206 -15.46 9.00 4.92
C PHE A 206 -14.85 10.38 5.25
N LEU A 207 -14.39 11.13 4.23
CA LEU A 207 -13.77 12.45 4.42
C LEU A 207 -14.81 13.58 4.50
N ARG A 208 -16.00 13.35 3.96
CA ARG A 208 -17.09 14.33 3.97
C ARG A 208 -17.93 14.29 5.26
N HIS A 209 -17.64 13.35 6.16
CA HIS A 209 -18.43 13.11 7.37
C HIS A 209 -19.93 12.89 7.07
N GLU A 210 -20.22 12.27 5.93
CA GLU A 210 -21.58 11.95 5.51
C GLU A 210 -21.94 10.54 6.01
N PHE A 211 -22.09 10.39 7.33
CA PHE A 211 -22.48 9.14 8.00
C PHE A 211 -23.19 9.35 9.33
#